data_AF-A0ABD1C704-F1
#
_entry.id   AF-A0ABD1C704-F1
#
_cell.length_a   1.000
_cell.length_b   1.000
_cell.length_c   1.000
_cell.angle_alpha   90.00
_cell.angle_beta   90.00
_cell.angle_gamma   90.00
#
_symmetry.space_group_name_H-M   'P 1'
#
loop_
_entity.id
_entity.type
_entity.pdbx_description
1 polymer ?
#
loop_
_entity_poly.entity_id
_entity_poly.type
_entity_poly.pdbx_seq_one_letter_code
_entity_poly.pdbx_strand_id
1 'polypeptide(L)'
;MMNNLSHLETNDSEFVEVDPTGRYGRYNEVLGKGSSKTVYRGFDEYEGIEIAWNQVKLYDFLQSPQELERLYCEIHLLKTLKHKNIMKFYTSWVDIENRNINFVTEMFTSGTLRQYRLKHKRVNIRAVKHWCRQILRGLNYLHSHDPPVIHRDLKCDNIFVNGNQGEVKIGDLGLAAILHNSRAAHCVGTPEFMAPEVYEEEYNELVDIYSFGMCVLEMVTFEYPYSECNRPAQIYKRVISGKKPEGLEKVKDPEVRGFIEKCLATVSLRLSARELLDDPFLYIDESESEMRPVESGKGQIDEAETLLRHPYHIVDNYYNDKTNINSFDHPHYSHGYYSCDNRNQWDYNGDETLESHRIELFEFQNDDDEEEDDTSFGNVDISIKGKRRDNGDGLFLRLRISDKEGRVRNIYFPFDIETDTAISVAREMVEELEIDDCDVTKIANMIDGEIASLVPSWTIFCSCETNRSSVGSVMDFNVMQCCRDRCKEKHGRFEEITFETKPL
;
A
#
# COMPACT_ATOMS: atom_id res chain seq x y z
N MET A 1 -12.35 -44.76 -45.60
CA MET A 1 -11.15 -44.46 -44.80
C MET A 1 -11.33 -43.02 -44.32
N MET A 2 -12.01 -42.73 -43.21
CA MET A 2 -11.55 -42.94 -41.83
C MET A 2 -10.02 -42.80 -41.74
N ASN A 3 -9.55 -41.60 -41.39
CA ASN A 3 -8.64 -41.38 -40.25
C ASN A 3 -8.18 -39.91 -40.14
N ASN A 4 -8.37 -39.39 -38.92
CA ASN A 4 -7.47 -38.50 -38.19
C ASN A 4 -7.40 -37.01 -38.58
N LEU A 5 -8.44 -36.26 -38.19
CA LEU A 5 -8.25 -34.95 -37.55
C LEU A 5 -8.64 -35.08 -36.08
N SER A 6 -7.73 -35.61 -35.26
CA SER A 6 -7.85 -35.57 -33.81
C SER A 6 -6.45 -35.41 -33.25
N HIS A 7 -6.10 -34.16 -32.93
CA HIS A 7 -5.12 -33.72 -31.92
C HIS A 7 -4.60 -32.34 -32.32
N LEU A 8 -5.37 -31.29 -32.04
CA LEU A 8 -4.84 -29.91 -31.98
C LEU A 8 -5.81 -28.93 -31.29
N GLU A 9 -6.50 -29.33 -30.23
CA GLU A 9 -7.05 -28.40 -29.23
C GLU A 9 -6.93 -29.07 -27.87
N THR A 10 -5.87 -28.75 -27.12
CA THR A 10 -5.80 -29.04 -25.69
C THR A 10 -6.83 -28.17 -24.99
N ASN A 11 -7.53 -28.79 -24.03
CA ASN A 11 -8.66 -28.32 -23.21
C ASN A 11 -8.43 -27.03 -22.38
N ASP A 12 -7.68 -26.04 -22.86
CA ASP A 12 -7.40 -24.79 -22.12
C ASP A 12 -8.60 -23.82 -22.07
N SER A 13 -9.74 -24.21 -22.66
CA SER A 13 -10.97 -23.39 -22.70
C SER A 13 -12.05 -23.84 -21.71
N GLU A 14 -11.80 -24.89 -20.92
CA GLU A 14 -12.78 -25.39 -19.95
C GLU A 14 -12.60 -24.72 -18.59
N PHE A 15 -13.70 -24.30 -17.96
CA PHE A 15 -13.66 -23.75 -16.61
C PHE A 15 -13.18 -24.81 -15.62
N VAL A 16 -12.20 -24.46 -14.79
CA VAL A 16 -11.68 -25.35 -13.74
C VAL A 16 -12.53 -25.30 -12.47
N GLU A 17 -13.32 -24.25 -12.30
CA GLU A 17 -14.24 -24.03 -11.18
C GLU A 17 -15.38 -23.15 -11.67
N VAL A 18 -16.58 -23.37 -11.15
CA VAL A 18 -17.78 -22.59 -11.47
C VAL A 18 -18.42 -22.15 -10.16
N ASP A 19 -18.96 -20.94 -10.12
CA ASP A 19 -19.63 -20.43 -8.92
C ASP A 19 -20.93 -21.20 -8.61
N PRO A 20 -21.46 -21.13 -7.38
CA PRO A 20 -22.67 -21.87 -6.98
C PRO A 20 -23.91 -21.57 -7.82
N THR A 21 -23.97 -20.42 -8.50
CA THR A 21 -25.09 -20.06 -9.38
C THR A 21 -24.95 -20.59 -10.81
N GLY A 22 -23.77 -21.04 -11.20
CA GLY A 22 -23.48 -21.48 -12.56
C GLY A 22 -23.34 -20.33 -13.56
N ARG A 23 -23.07 -19.10 -13.11
CA ARG A 23 -22.95 -17.90 -13.96
C ARG A 23 -21.49 -17.55 -14.26
N TYR A 24 -20.63 -17.70 -13.27
CA TYR A 24 -19.23 -17.31 -13.33
C TYR A 24 -18.36 -18.55 -13.41
N GLY A 25 -17.54 -18.63 -14.45
CA GLY A 25 -16.53 -19.66 -14.62
C GLY A 25 -15.13 -19.14 -14.38
N ARG A 26 -14.28 -19.90 -13.69
CA ARG A 26 -12.86 -19.59 -13.45
C ARG A 26 -11.97 -20.40 -14.37
N TYR A 27 -10.97 -19.75 -14.96
CA TYR A 27 -9.89 -20.42 -15.69
C TYR A 27 -8.68 -20.71 -14.79
N ASN A 28 -7.76 -21.55 -15.25
CA ASN A 28 -6.52 -21.83 -14.51
C ASN A 28 -5.46 -20.70 -14.62
N GLU A 29 -5.76 -19.63 -15.36
CA GLU A 29 -4.87 -18.50 -15.57
C GLU A 29 -4.84 -17.59 -14.32
N VAL A 30 -3.68 -17.50 -13.68
CA VAL A 30 -3.43 -16.59 -12.55
C VAL A 30 -3.06 -15.21 -13.09
N LEU A 31 -3.82 -14.20 -12.71
CA LEU A 31 -3.57 -12.79 -13.04
C LEU A 31 -2.63 -12.11 -12.04
N GLY A 32 -2.66 -12.55 -10.77
CA GLY A 32 -1.82 -12.02 -9.72
C GLY A 32 -1.94 -12.79 -8.42
N LYS A 33 -0.89 -12.73 -7.59
CA LYS A 33 -0.87 -13.35 -6.27
C LYS A 33 -0.40 -12.31 -5.25
N GLY A 34 -1.28 -11.92 -4.34
CA GLY A 34 -0.97 -11.06 -3.19
C GLY A 34 -0.61 -11.89 -1.96
N SER A 35 -0.40 -11.21 -0.82
CA SER A 35 -0.19 -11.85 0.48
C SER A 35 -1.39 -12.70 0.89
N SER A 36 -2.60 -12.19 0.63
CA SER A 36 -3.84 -12.71 1.21
C SER A 36 -4.76 -13.36 0.16
N LYS A 37 -4.57 -13.09 -1.13
CA LYS A 37 -5.45 -13.58 -2.19
C LYS A 37 -4.71 -13.93 -3.47
N THR A 38 -5.23 -14.92 -4.20
CA THR A 38 -4.83 -15.22 -5.58
C THR A 38 -5.95 -14.79 -6.51
N VAL A 39 -5.61 -14.03 -7.55
CA VAL A 39 -6.56 -13.53 -8.54
C VAL A 39 -6.41 -14.34 -9.81
N TYR A 40 -7.50 -14.93 -10.27
CA TYR A 40 -7.60 -15.72 -11.48
C TYR A 40 -8.43 -14.97 -12.52
N ARG A 41 -8.19 -15.31 -13.78
CA ARG A 41 -9.10 -14.93 -14.86
C ARG A 41 -10.37 -15.76 -14.76
N GLY A 42 -11.51 -15.12 -14.95
CA GLY A 42 -12.77 -15.80 -15.13
C GLY A 42 -13.66 -15.11 -16.15
N PHE A 43 -14.87 -15.64 -16.30
CA PHE A 43 -15.84 -15.17 -17.28
C PHE A 43 -17.24 -15.16 -16.68
N ASP A 44 -17.97 -14.09 -16.96
CA ASP A 44 -19.41 -13.99 -16.69
C ASP A 44 -20.18 -14.45 -17.93
N GLU A 45 -20.80 -15.64 -17.88
CA GLU A 45 -21.50 -16.22 -19.02
C GLU A 45 -22.77 -15.46 -19.42
N TYR A 46 -23.33 -14.63 -18.52
CA TYR A 46 -24.55 -13.88 -18.79
C TYR A 46 -24.28 -12.58 -19.51
N GLU A 47 -23.26 -11.84 -19.08
CA GLU A 47 -22.90 -10.53 -19.66
C GLU A 47 -21.86 -10.68 -20.78
N GLY A 48 -21.21 -11.83 -20.89
CA GLY A 48 -20.18 -12.09 -21.90
C GLY A 48 -18.89 -11.30 -21.66
N ILE A 49 -18.54 -11.03 -20.40
CA ILE A 49 -17.40 -10.20 -20.02
C ILE A 49 -16.38 -10.99 -19.19
N GLU A 50 -15.12 -10.60 -19.30
CA GLU A 50 -14.06 -11.10 -18.44
C GLU A 50 -14.16 -10.51 -17.04
N ILE A 51 -13.88 -11.33 -16.04
CA ILE A 51 -13.92 -10.95 -14.63
C ILE A 51 -12.64 -11.37 -13.91
N ALA A 52 -12.38 -10.71 -12.78
CA ALA A 52 -11.34 -11.10 -11.86
C ALA A 52 -11.96 -11.97 -10.76
N TRP A 53 -11.53 -13.21 -10.69
CA TRP A 53 -11.93 -14.16 -9.67
C TRP A 53 -10.89 -14.15 -8.54
N ASN A 54 -11.24 -13.55 -7.41
CA ASN A 54 -10.37 -13.49 -6.25
C ASN A 54 -10.67 -14.69 -5.36
N GLN A 55 -9.66 -15.51 -5.10
CA GLN A 55 -9.74 -16.68 -4.23
C GLN A 55 -8.80 -16.53 -3.05
N VAL A 56 -9.33 -16.82 -1.87
CA VAL A 56 -8.64 -16.73 -0.59
C VAL A 56 -8.77 -18.06 0.15
N LYS A 57 -7.66 -18.64 0.58
CA LYS A 57 -7.67 -19.91 1.33
C LYS A 57 -7.86 -19.63 2.81
N LEU A 58 -8.91 -20.18 3.43
CA LEU A 58 -9.23 -19.91 4.83
C LEU A 58 -8.13 -20.37 5.81
N TYR A 59 -7.37 -21.41 5.46
CA TYR A 59 -6.28 -21.92 6.31
C TYR A 59 -5.15 -20.90 6.51
N ASP A 60 -4.91 -20.03 5.53
CA ASP A 60 -3.85 -19.02 5.61
C ASP A 60 -4.15 -17.98 6.71
N PHE A 61 -5.43 -17.84 7.13
CA PHE A 61 -5.89 -16.84 8.08
C PHE A 61 -6.12 -17.37 9.49
N LEU A 62 -5.95 -18.68 9.71
CA LEU A 62 -6.04 -19.26 11.06
C LEU A 62 -4.96 -18.73 12.01
N GLN A 63 -3.93 -18.08 11.47
CA GLN A 63 -2.83 -17.47 12.23
C GLN A 63 -2.96 -15.94 12.38
N SER A 64 -3.89 -15.28 11.67
CA SER A 64 -4.06 -13.81 11.73
C SER A 64 -5.54 -13.40 11.61
N PRO A 65 -6.24 -13.23 12.74
CA PRO A 65 -7.62 -12.70 12.77
C PRO A 65 -7.77 -11.34 12.08
N GLN A 66 -6.74 -10.49 12.15
CA GLN A 66 -6.74 -9.14 11.58
C GLN A 66 -6.78 -9.17 10.05
N GLU A 67 -6.03 -10.08 9.42
CA GLU A 67 -6.07 -10.23 7.96
C GLU A 67 -7.45 -10.70 7.47
N LEU A 68 -8.13 -11.54 8.26
CA LEU A 68 -9.46 -12.02 7.95
C LEU A 68 -10.49 -10.89 8.06
N GLU A 69 -10.40 -10.06 9.09
CA GLU A 69 -11.23 -8.87 9.26
C GLU A 69 -11.06 -7.91 8.08
N ARG A 70 -9.81 -7.62 7.68
CA ARG A 70 -9.51 -6.77 6.51
C ARG A 70 -10.16 -7.30 5.23
N LEU A 71 -10.13 -8.62 5.01
CA LEU A 71 -10.79 -9.25 3.87
C LEU A 71 -12.33 -9.09 3.93
N TYR A 72 -12.94 -9.31 5.10
CA TYR A 72 -14.38 -9.13 5.26
C TYR A 72 -14.80 -7.68 5.04
N CYS A 73 -14.02 -6.73 5.56
CA CYS A 73 -14.20 -5.30 5.33
C CYS A 73 -14.11 -4.95 3.84
N GLU A 74 -13.09 -5.46 3.13
CA GLU A 74 -12.93 -5.26 1.69
C GLU A 74 -14.19 -5.71 0.94
N ILE A 75 -14.61 -6.96 1.15
CA ILE A 75 -15.77 -7.55 0.47
C ILE A 75 -17.06 -6.80 0.84
N HIS A 76 -17.23 -6.43 2.11
CA HIS A 76 -18.43 -5.75 2.58
C HIS A 76 -18.57 -4.35 1.98
N LEU A 77 -17.50 -3.55 1.99
CA LEU A 77 -17.50 -2.22 1.39
C LEU A 77 -17.68 -2.28 -0.13
N LEU A 78 -16.93 -3.15 -0.82
CA LEU A 78 -17.05 -3.29 -2.26
C LEU A 78 -18.48 -3.68 -2.71
N LYS A 79 -19.21 -4.45 -1.90
CA LYS A 79 -20.63 -4.78 -2.17
C LYS A 79 -21.56 -3.57 -2.16
N THR A 80 -21.30 -2.60 -1.30
CA THR A 80 -22.20 -1.44 -1.09
C THR A 80 -21.88 -0.28 -2.02
N LEU A 81 -20.61 -0.17 -2.45
CA LEU A 81 -20.11 0.95 -3.25
C LEU A 81 -20.45 0.79 -4.74
N LYS A 82 -20.99 1.87 -5.33
CA LYS A 82 -21.36 1.93 -6.75
C LYS A 82 -20.96 3.27 -7.36
N HIS A 83 -19.78 3.31 -7.97
CA HIS A 83 -19.29 4.51 -8.63
C HIS A 83 -18.36 4.17 -9.79
N LYS A 84 -18.35 4.99 -10.84
CA LYS A 84 -17.56 4.75 -12.06
C LYS A 84 -16.04 4.72 -11.84
N ASN A 85 -15.55 5.34 -10.77
CA ASN A 85 -14.13 5.39 -10.41
C ASN A 85 -13.79 4.57 -9.17
N ILE A 86 -14.70 3.67 -8.75
CA ILE A 86 -14.46 2.66 -7.72
C ILE A 86 -14.61 1.28 -8.37
N MET A 87 -13.79 0.32 -7.96
CA MET A 87 -13.82 -1.04 -8.48
C MET A 87 -15.22 -1.66 -8.29
N LYS A 88 -15.77 -2.19 -9.38
CA LYS A 88 -17.05 -2.87 -9.38
C LYS A 88 -16.92 -4.26 -8.78
N PHE A 89 -17.78 -4.52 -7.80
CA PHE A 89 -18.01 -5.82 -7.22
C PHE A 89 -19.22 -6.50 -7.87
N TYR A 90 -19.12 -7.80 -8.11
CA TYR A 90 -20.21 -8.60 -8.65
C TYR A 90 -20.85 -9.51 -7.60
N THR A 91 -20.06 -10.39 -6.99
CA THR A 91 -20.57 -11.38 -6.02
C THR A 91 -19.45 -11.94 -5.13
N SER A 92 -19.82 -12.59 -4.03
CA SER A 92 -18.90 -13.43 -3.23
C SER A 92 -19.63 -14.62 -2.63
N TRP A 93 -18.89 -15.69 -2.33
CA TRP A 93 -19.39 -16.85 -1.61
C TRP A 93 -18.25 -17.55 -0.86
N VAL A 94 -18.64 -18.44 0.04
CA VAL A 94 -17.71 -19.32 0.77
C VAL A 94 -17.85 -20.71 0.17
N ASP A 95 -16.73 -21.25 -0.31
CA ASP A 95 -16.61 -22.65 -0.72
C ASP A 95 -16.16 -23.47 0.51
N ILE A 96 -17.11 -24.20 1.08
CA ILE A 96 -16.91 -25.02 2.29
C ILE A 96 -16.05 -26.25 1.99
N GLU A 97 -16.18 -26.82 0.78
CA GLU A 97 -15.50 -28.06 0.40
C GLU A 97 -13.99 -27.82 0.25
N ASN A 98 -13.62 -26.77 -0.47
CA ASN A 98 -12.23 -26.39 -0.67
C ASN A 98 -11.69 -25.42 0.40
N ARG A 99 -12.56 -24.98 1.33
CA ARG A 99 -12.26 -24.00 2.38
C ARG A 99 -11.69 -22.70 1.83
N ASN A 100 -12.37 -22.15 0.83
CA ASN A 100 -11.99 -20.89 0.20
C ASN A 100 -13.09 -19.84 0.36
N ILE A 101 -12.70 -18.57 0.44
CA ILE A 101 -13.59 -17.46 0.15
C ILE A 101 -13.31 -17.03 -1.29
N ASN A 102 -14.36 -16.97 -2.09
CA ASN A 102 -14.29 -16.51 -3.47
C ASN A 102 -15.09 -15.21 -3.62
N PHE A 103 -14.57 -14.26 -4.39
CA PHE A 103 -15.31 -13.06 -4.76
C PHE A 103 -14.90 -12.55 -6.14
N VAL A 104 -15.89 -12.01 -6.86
CA VAL A 104 -15.77 -11.63 -8.27
C VAL A 104 -15.86 -10.12 -8.40
N THR A 105 -14.85 -9.54 -9.05
CA THR A 105 -14.73 -8.11 -9.34
C THR A 105 -14.50 -7.89 -10.83
N GLU A 106 -14.58 -6.63 -11.27
CA GLU A 106 -14.16 -6.29 -12.64
C GLU A 106 -12.67 -6.55 -12.86
N MET A 107 -12.34 -6.94 -14.09
CA MET A 107 -10.98 -7.27 -14.50
C MET A 107 -10.31 -6.08 -15.15
N PHE A 108 -9.03 -5.88 -14.82
CA PHE A 108 -8.19 -4.84 -15.45
C PHE A 108 -7.00 -5.49 -16.15
N THR A 109 -7.05 -5.54 -17.47
CA THR A 109 -5.99 -6.11 -18.31
C THR A 109 -4.76 -5.22 -18.41
N SER A 110 -4.89 -3.92 -18.11
CA SER A 110 -3.78 -2.97 -18.16
C SER A 110 -3.01 -2.85 -16.83
N GLY A 111 -3.41 -3.61 -15.81
CA GLY A 111 -2.76 -3.65 -14.50
C GLY A 111 -3.02 -2.41 -13.64
N THR A 112 -2.15 -2.21 -12.65
CA THR A 112 -2.20 -1.07 -11.73
C THR A 112 -1.67 0.20 -12.40
N LEU A 113 -2.00 1.36 -11.84
CA LEU A 113 -1.53 2.65 -12.33
C LEU A 113 -0.01 2.73 -12.28
N ARG A 114 0.62 2.17 -11.24
CA ARG A 114 2.07 2.04 -11.15
C ARG A 114 2.66 1.26 -12.32
N GLN A 115 2.15 0.03 -12.53
CA GLN A 115 2.59 -0.83 -13.64
C GLN A 115 2.38 -0.14 -15.00
N TYR A 116 1.23 0.51 -15.17
CA TYR A 116 0.87 1.20 -16.40
C TYR A 116 1.79 2.39 -16.68
N ARG A 117 2.13 3.21 -15.68
CA ARG A 117 3.07 4.33 -15.81
C ARG A 117 4.49 3.86 -16.13
N LEU A 118 4.96 2.78 -15.50
CA LEU A 118 6.28 2.19 -15.77
C LEU A 118 6.37 1.66 -17.21
N LYS A 119 5.30 1.01 -17.69
CA LYS A 119 5.19 0.50 -19.07
C LYS A 119 5.12 1.64 -20.09
N HIS A 120 4.31 2.67 -19.82
CA HIS A 120 4.03 3.76 -20.76
C HIS A 120 4.70 5.08 -20.33
N LYS A 121 6.02 5.20 -20.48
CA LYS A 121 6.76 6.39 -20.01
C LYS A 121 6.36 7.71 -20.71
N ARG A 122 5.86 7.66 -21.95
CA ARG A 122 5.47 8.85 -22.72
C ARG A 122 3.95 9.07 -22.65
N VAL A 123 3.49 9.65 -21.54
CA VAL A 123 2.09 10.04 -21.37
C VAL A 123 1.99 11.55 -21.30
N ASN A 124 1.04 12.12 -22.05
CA ASN A 124 0.78 13.55 -22.03
C ASN A 124 0.17 13.96 -20.68
N ILE A 125 0.56 15.13 -20.16
CA ILE A 125 0.02 15.68 -18.91
C ILE A 125 -1.51 15.75 -18.88
N ARG A 126 -2.16 15.93 -20.04
CA ARG A 126 -3.62 15.88 -20.18
C ARG A 126 -4.23 14.56 -19.69
N ALA A 127 -3.58 13.43 -19.98
CA ALA A 127 -4.03 12.13 -19.50
C ALA A 127 -3.83 11.98 -17.98
N VAL A 128 -2.70 12.49 -17.45
CA VAL A 128 -2.47 12.52 -15.98
C VAL A 128 -3.54 13.37 -15.29
N LYS A 129 -3.84 14.57 -15.80
CA LYS A 129 -4.96 15.40 -15.32
C LYS A 129 -6.29 14.65 -15.36
N HIS A 130 -6.54 13.89 -16.42
CA HIS A 130 -7.75 13.08 -16.54
C HIS A 130 -7.83 11.97 -15.47
N TRP A 131 -6.73 11.25 -15.22
CA TRP A 131 -6.65 10.27 -14.15
C TRP A 131 -6.80 10.89 -12.76
N CYS A 132 -6.16 12.05 -12.51
CA CYS A 132 -6.34 12.80 -11.27
C CYS A 132 -7.81 13.13 -11.01
N ARG A 133 -8.53 13.65 -12.01
CA ARG A 133 -9.97 13.95 -11.91
C ARG A 133 -10.80 12.70 -11.60
N GLN A 134 -10.45 11.56 -12.20
CA GLN A 134 -11.13 10.30 -11.97
C GLN A 134 -10.91 9.77 -10.55
N ILE A 135 -9.66 9.78 -10.06
CA ILE A 135 -9.32 9.38 -8.69
C ILE A 135 -10.03 10.29 -7.68
N LEU A 136 -9.96 11.62 -7.86
CA LEU A 136 -10.63 12.58 -6.98
C LEU A 136 -12.16 12.43 -6.97
N ARG A 137 -12.78 12.07 -8.09
CA ARG A 137 -14.22 11.72 -8.12
C ARG A 137 -14.52 10.47 -7.31
N GLY A 138 -13.64 9.46 -7.37
CA GLY A 138 -13.73 8.26 -6.54
C GLY A 138 -13.62 8.60 -5.06
N LEU A 139 -12.59 9.37 -4.66
CA LEU A 139 -12.41 9.80 -3.27
C LEU A 139 -13.58 10.66 -2.78
N ASN A 140 -14.01 11.65 -3.55
CA ASN A 140 -15.16 12.48 -3.20
C ASN A 140 -16.43 11.63 -2.99
N TYR A 141 -16.63 10.58 -3.80
CA TYR A 141 -17.73 9.65 -3.59
C TYR A 141 -17.61 8.92 -2.24
N LEU A 142 -16.46 8.33 -1.92
CA LEU A 142 -16.22 7.66 -0.64
C LEU A 142 -16.43 8.61 0.55
N HIS A 143 -15.81 9.79 0.49
CA HIS A 143 -15.84 10.81 1.53
C HIS A 143 -17.23 11.42 1.74
N SER A 144 -18.10 11.37 0.73
CA SER A 144 -19.48 11.89 0.82
C SER A 144 -20.50 10.93 1.45
N HIS A 145 -20.10 9.71 1.82
CA HIS A 145 -20.98 8.81 2.56
C HIS A 145 -21.25 9.37 3.96
N ASP A 146 -22.37 8.94 4.56
CA ASP A 146 -22.72 9.26 5.93
C ASP A 146 -22.94 7.96 6.73
N PRO A 147 -22.01 7.58 7.61
CA PRO A 147 -20.69 8.18 7.85
C PRO A 147 -19.67 8.08 6.68
N PRO A 148 -18.64 8.96 6.61
CA PRO A 148 -17.61 8.93 5.56
C PRO A 148 -16.81 7.63 5.52
N VAL A 149 -16.46 7.19 4.31
CA VAL A 149 -15.56 6.05 4.07
C VAL A 149 -14.17 6.57 3.73
N ILE A 150 -13.16 6.18 4.50
CA ILE A 150 -11.75 6.52 4.25
C ILE A 150 -11.02 5.30 3.69
N HIS A 151 -10.23 5.49 2.63
CA HIS A 151 -9.48 4.42 1.99
C HIS A 151 -8.28 3.95 2.82
N ARG A 152 -7.50 4.88 3.41
CA ARG A 152 -6.34 4.66 4.30
C ARG A 152 -5.09 4.01 3.68
N ASP A 153 -5.22 3.28 2.57
CA ASP A 153 -4.06 2.75 1.81
C ASP A 153 -4.11 3.11 0.32
N LEU A 154 -4.39 4.39 0.00
CA LEU A 154 -4.42 4.84 -1.38
C LEU A 154 -2.98 4.94 -1.93
N LYS A 155 -2.69 4.21 -3.00
CA LYS A 155 -1.39 4.22 -3.70
C LYS A 155 -1.57 3.82 -5.16
N CYS A 156 -0.56 4.07 -6.00
CA CYS A 156 -0.62 3.72 -7.42
C CYS A 156 -0.78 2.20 -7.67
N ASP A 157 -0.43 1.35 -6.71
CA ASP A 157 -0.65 -0.10 -6.77
C ASP A 157 -2.12 -0.49 -6.50
N ASN A 158 -2.89 0.36 -5.82
CA ASN A 158 -4.30 0.12 -5.48
C ASN A 158 -5.26 0.87 -6.44
N ILE A 159 -4.73 1.53 -7.47
CA ILE A 159 -5.51 2.19 -8.52
C ILE A 159 -5.32 1.39 -9.81
N PHE A 160 -6.39 0.94 -10.42
CA PHE A 160 -6.38 0.09 -11.61
C PHE A 160 -6.71 0.86 -12.86
N VAL A 161 -6.10 0.47 -13.99
CA VAL A 161 -6.24 1.16 -15.27
C VAL A 161 -7.01 0.29 -16.27
N ASN A 162 -7.97 0.89 -16.96
CA ASN A 162 -8.52 0.37 -18.20
C ASN A 162 -7.92 1.16 -19.37
N GLY A 163 -6.82 0.65 -19.92
CA GLY A 163 -6.00 1.35 -20.91
C GLY A 163 -6.73 1.64 -22.22
N ASN A 164 -7.74 0.85 -22.58
CA ASN A 164 -8.51 1.05 -23.81
C ASN A 164 -9.44 2.28 -23.73
N GLN A 165 -9.89 2.61 -22.52
CA GLN A 165 -10.80 3.73 -22.28
C GLN A 165 -10.12 4.92 -21.59
N GLY A 166 -8.85 4.76 -21.16
CA GLY A 166 -8.15 5.77 -20.37
C GLY A 166 -8.78 5.98 -18.99
N GLU A 167 -9.51 4.99 -18.49
CA GLU A 167 -10.24 5.05 -17.23
C GLU A 167 -9.40 4.49 -16.08
N VAL A 168 -9.57 5.07 -14.89
CA VAL A 168 -8.96 4.58 -13.65
C VAL A 168 -9.99 4.39 -12.56
N LYS A 169 -9.77 3.35 -11.75
CA LYS A 169 -10.66 2.97 -10.66
C LYS A 169 -9.88 2.62 -9.41
N ILE A 170 -10.34 3.11 -8.27
CA ILE A 170 -9.77 2.81 -6.95
C ILE A 170 -10.25 1.43 -6.52
N GLY A 171 -9.34 0.57 -6.08
CA GLY A 171 -9.63 -0.74 -5.51
C GLY A 171 -8.84 -0.98 -4.23
N ASP A 172 -8.91 -2.21 -3.72
CA ASP A 172 -8.28 -2.63 -2.45
C ASP A 172 -8.69 -1.77 -1.23
N LEU A 173 -9.90 -2.05 -0.74
CA LEU A 173 -10.49 -1.41 0.43
C LEU A 173 -10.25 -2.22 1.72
N GLY A 174 -9.27 -3.12 1.75
CA GLY A 174 -9.05 -4.00 2.91
C GLY A 174 -8.64 -3.24 4.18
N LEU A 175 -8.02 -2.07 4.01
CA LEU A 175 -7.72 -1.16 5.10
C LEU A 175 -8.73 -0.01 5.20
N ALA A 176 -9.81 0.02 4.43
CA ALA A 176 -10.76 1.13 4.54
C ALA A 176 -11.49 1.13 5.89
N ALA A 177 -11.94 2.30 6.33
CA ALA A 177 -12.74 2.45 7.55
C ALA A 177 -13.96 3.33 7.33
N ILE A 178 -15.01 3.03 8.09
CA ILE A 178 -16.20 3.84 8.21
C ILE A 178 -16.04 4.69 9.47
N LEU A 179 -15.99 6.02 9.34
CA LEU A 179 -15.76 6.91 10.46
C LEU A 179 -17.05 7.29 11.21
N HIS A 180 -17.32 6.60 12.31
CA HIS A 180 -18.26 7.10 13.31
C HIS A 180 -17.57 8.19 14.16
N ASN A 181 -18.15 9.39 14.24
CA ASN A 181 -17.61 10.57 14.96
C ASN A 181 -16.37 11.26 14.33
N SER A 182 -16.12 11.09 13.03
CA SER A 182 -15.09 11.83 12.26
C SER A 182 -13.62 11.63 12.68
N ARG A 183 -13.27 10.55 13.40
CA ARG A 183 -11.87 10.20 13.76
C ARG A 183 -11.60 8.70 13.70
N ALA A 184 -10.49 8.29 13.09
CA ALA A 184 -9.99 6.90 13.08
C ALA A 184 -8.83 6.73 14.06
N ALA A 185 -8.78 5.58 14.75
CA ALA A 185 -7.91 5.32 15.90
C ALA A 185 -6.69 4.39 15.64
N HIS A 186 -6.36 4.09 14.38
CA HIS A 186 -5.29 3.13 14.06
C HIS A 186 -4.34 3.63 12.98
N CYS A 187 -3.03 3.51 13.25
CA CYS A 187 -1.95 3.79 12.30
C CYS A 187 -1.78 2.63 11.31
N VAL A 188 -2.43 2.71 10.15
CA VAL A 188 -2.37 1.70 9.06
C VAL A 188 -2.06 2.34 7.72
N GLY A 189 -1.44 1.58 6.82
CA GLY A 189 -1.15 2.01 5.44
C GLY A 189 0.30 1.80 5.04
N THR A 190 0.65 2.33 3.87
CA THR A 190 1.99 2.27 3.30
C THR A 190 2.77 3.54 3.67
N PRO A 191 3.88 3.48 4.44
CA PRO A 191 4.55 4.66 5.01
C PRO A 191 4.88 5.78 4.03
N GLU A 192 5.22 5.45 2.78
CA GLU A 192 5.54 6.42 1.73
C GLU A 192 4.35 7.29 1.30
N PHE A 193 3.13 6.82 1.56
CA PHE A 193 1.86 7.47 1.20
C PHE A 193 1.09 7.99 2.43
N MET A 194 1.54 7.70 3.64
CA MET A 194 0.85 8.07 4.88
C MET A 194 1.07 9.54 5.23
N ALA A 195 -0.01 10.22 5.61
CA ALA A 195 0.02 11.58 6.11
C ALA A 195 0.59 11.62 7.55
N PRO A 196 1.20 12.74 7.99
CA PRO A 196 1.79 12.85 9.33
C PRO A 196 0.79 12.61 10.46
N GLU A 197 -0.45 13.08 10.32
CA GLU A 197 -1.50 12.91 11.34
C GLU A 197 -1.98 11.46 11.51
N VAL A 198 -1.67 10.56 10.58
CA VAL A 198 -2.01 9.13 10.73
C VAL A 198 -1.25 8.51 11.92
N TYR A 199 -0.05 9.02 12.20
CA TYR A 199 0.76 8.56 13.34
C TYR A 199 0.28 9.10 14.69
N GLU A 200 -0.57 10.12 14.69
CA GLU A 200 -1.20 10.68 15.90
C GLU A 200 -2.50 9.93 16.25
N GLU A 201 -2.93 8.98 15.42
CA GLU A 201 -4.13 8.13 15.62
C GLU A 201 -5.43 8.92 15.83
N GLU A 202 -5.47 10.18 15.36
CA GLU A 202 -6.67 11.00 15.23
C GLU A 202 -6.67 11.70 13.86
N TYR A 203 -7.29 11.04 12.87
CA TYR A 203 -7.32 11.58 11.51
C TYR A 203 -8.68 11.43 10.83
N ASN A 204 -8.86 12.22 9.77
CA ASN A 204 -10.07 12.27 8.95
C ASN A 204 -9.78 11.89 7.50
N GLU A 205 -10.75 12.06 6.60
CA GLU A 205 -10.68 11.65 5.20
C GLU A 205 -9.58 12.37 4.38
N LEU A 206 -9.03 13.48 4.90
CA LEU A 206 -7.97 14.24 4.23
C LEU A 206 -6.65 13.46 4.13
N VAL A 207 -6.47 12.38 4.89
CA VAL A 207 -5.31 11.48 4.74
C VAL A 207 -5.26 10.88 3.32
N ASP A 208 -6.41 10.54 2.74
CA ASP A 208 -6.48 10.02 1.37
C ASP A 208 -6.05 11.09 0.34
N ILE A 209 -6.22 12.37 0.66
CA ILE A 209 -5.77 13.48 -0.21
C ILE A 209 -4.24 13.61 -0.18
N TYR A 210 -3.62 13.40 0.98
CA TYR A 210 -2.17 13.35 1.08
C TYR A 210 -1.61 12.18 0.25
N SER A 211 -2.20 10.99 0.44
CA SER A 211 -1.84 9.79 -0.34
C SER A 211 -2.07 9.97 -1.84
N PHE A 212 -3.14 10.68 -2.23
CA PHE A 212 -3.38 11.08 -3.62
C PHE A 212 -2.27 11.99 -4.15
N GLY A 213 -1.83 12.99 -3.38
CA GLY A 213 -0.69 13.84 -3.72
C GLY A 213 0.58 13.04 -3.99
N MET A 214 0.85 12.02 -3.17
CA MET A 214 1.97 11.09 -3.37
C MET A 214 1.80 10.24 -4.64
N CYS A 215 0.59 9.80 -4.98
CA CYS A 215 0.31 9.13 -6.25
C CYS A 215 0.59 10.03 -7.45
N VAL A 216 0.19 11.31 -7.38
CA VAL A 216 0.47 12.28 -8.45
C VAL A 216 1.97 12.51 -8.60
N LEU A 217 2.70 12.62 -7.49
CA LEU A 217 4.16 12.71 -7.49
C LEU A 217 4.78 11.51 -8.22
N GLU A 218 4.44 10.29 -7.83
CA GLU A 218 4.94 9.06 -8.46
C GLU A 218 4.61 9.01 -9.96
N MET A 219 3.40 9.39 -10.36
CA MET A 219 2.98 9.38 -11.77
C MET A 219 3.82 10.29 -12.68
N VAL A 220 4.28 11.42 -12.15
CA VAL A 220 5.01 12.44 -12.92
C VAL A 220 6.53 12.29 -12.82
N THR A 221 7.06 11.71 -11.74
CA THR A 221 8.50 11.49 -11.56
C THR A 221 8.96 10.09 -11.95
N PHE A 222 8.05 9.10 -11.98
CA PHE A 222 8.36 7.66 -12.08
C PHE A 222 9.20 7.12 -10.93
N GLU A 223 9.34 7.88 -9.85
CA GLU A 223 10.08 7.51 -8.66
C GLU A 223 9.10 7.26 -7.53
N TYR A 224 9.36 6.19 -6.77
CA TYR A 224 8.57 5.88 -5.60
C TYR A 224 8.81 6.97 -4.53
N PRO A 225 7.75 7.51 -3.88
CA PRO A 225 7.91 8.57 -2.88
C PRO A 225 8.89 8.13 -1.78
N TYR A 226 9.75 9.05 -1.34
CA TYR A 226 10.80 8.78 -0.36
C TYR A 226 11.80 7.68 -0.74
N SER A 227 12.03 7.39 -2.03
CA SER A 227 13.06 6.44 -2.48
C SER A 227 14.49 6.73 -1.98
N GLU A 228 14.75 7.94 -1.50
CA GLU A 228 15.99 8.32 -0.81
C GLU A 228 16.11 7.79 0.65
N CYS A 229 15.07 7.15 1.18
CA CYS A 229 15.06 6.47 2.48
C CYS A 229 15.29 4.98 2.30
N ASN A 230 16.12 4.38 3.16
CA ASN A 230 16.37 2.93 3.14
C ASN A 230 15.49 2.15 4.13
N ARG A 231 14.87 2.83 5.09
CA ARG A 231 14.07 2.22 6.16
C ARG A 231 12.82 3.05 6.44
N PRO A 232 11.65 2.46 6.74
CA PRO A 232 10.44 3.23 7.00
C PRO A 232 10.54 4.19 8.20
N ALA A 233 11.35 3.88 9.21
CA ALA A 233 11.64 4.83 10.30
C ALA A 233 12.25 6.17 9.80
N GLN A 234 13.04 6.14 8.72
CA GLN A 234 13.57 7.36 8.11
C GLN A 234 12.48 8.16 7.40
N ILE A 235 11.52 7.46 6.77
CA ILE A 235 10.35 8.07 6.12
C ILE A 235 9.50 8.76 7.19
N TYR A 236 9.15 8.03 8.25
CA TYR A 236 8.44 8.55 9.42
C TYR A 236 9.07 9.85 9.95
N LYS A 237 10.38 9.81 10.27
CA LYS A 237 11.10 10.99 10.78
C LYS A 237 11.02 12.19 9.83
N ARG A 238 11.08 11.96 8.52
CA ARG A 238 10.96 13.02 7.51
C ARG A 238 9.54 13.56 7.41
N VAL A 239 8.54 12.68 7.37
CA VAL A 239 7.12 13.05 7.29
C VAL A 239 6.72 13.90 8.50
N ILE A 240 7.02 13.45 9.73
CA ILE A 240 6.70 14.18 10.97
C ILE A 240 7.43 15.52 11.07
N SER A 241 8.68 15.61 10.59
CA SER A 241 9.42 16.88 10.54
C SER A 241 8.98 17.79 9.38
N GLY A 242 7.95 17.42 8.62
CA GLY A 242 7.45 18.21 7.48
C GLY A 242 8.37 18.19 6.26
N LYS A 243 9.38 17.31 6.23
CA LYS A 243 10.29 17.14 5.08
C LYS A 243 9.61 16.29 4.00
N LYS A 244 9.30 16.94 2.88
CA LYS A 244 8.72 16.32 1.68
C LYS A 244 9.75 15.42 0.94
N PRO A 245 9.31 14.48 0.10
CA PRO A 245 10.21 13.63 -0.69
C PRO A 245 11.11 14.44 -1.62
N GLU A 246 12.36 14.02 -1.81
CA GLU A 246 13.31 14.63 -2.75
C GLU A 246 12.78 14.61 -4.21
N GLY A 247 11.93 13.62 -4.54
CA GLY A 247 11.25 13.54 -5.83
C GLY A 247 10.42 14.80 -6.17
N LEU A 248 9.90 15.53 -5.17
CA LEU A 248 9.12 16.75 -5.41
C LEU A 248 9.97 17.86 -6.04
N GLU A 249 11.26 17.94 -5.71
CA GLU A 249 12.18 18.92 -6.29
C GLU A 249 12.48 18.64 -7.77
N LYS A 250 12.30 17.39 -8.20
CA LYS A 250 12.50 16.97 -9.60
C LYS A 250 11.31 17.34 -10.50
N VAL A 251 10.18 17.75 -9.93
CA VAL A 251 9.00 18.20 -10.68
C VAL A 251 9.27 19.59 -11.27
N LYS A 252 9.52 19.63 -12.58
CA LYS A 252 9.91 20.86 -13.31
C LYS A 252 8.75 21.82 -13.58
N ASP A 253 7.55 21.28 -13.75
CA ASP A 253 6.35 22.06 -14.04
C ASP A 253 5.83 22.68 -12.74
N PRO A 254 5.82 24.02 -12.61
CA PRO A 254 5.39 24.70 -11.39
C PRO A 254 3.90 24.50 -11.09
N GLU A 255 3.05 24.30 -12.10
CA GLU A 255 1.62 24.04 -11.88
C GLU A 255 1.41 22.66 -11.28
N VAL A 256 2.10 21.64 -11.82
CA VAL A 256 2.07 20.27 -11.27
C VAL A 256 2.60 20.25 -9.85
N ARG A 257 3.75 20.90 -9.62
CA ARG A 257 4.36 20.98 -8.29
C ARG A 257 3.43 21.68 -7.30
N GLY A 258 2.85 22.82 -7.67
CA GLY A 258 1.91 23.56 -6.82
C GLY A 258 0.66 22.75 -6.50
N PHE A 259 0.15 21.96 -7.44
CA PHE A 259 -0.97 21.06 -7.20
C PHE A 259 -0.63 19.95 -6.20
N ILE A 260 0.54 19.30 -6.34
CA ILE A 260 1.02 18.30 -5.37
C ILE A 260 1.21 18.95 -3.99
N GLU A 261 1.78 20.14 -3.91
CA GLU A 261 2.01 20.85 -2.66
C GLU A 261 0.71 21.19 -1.90
N LYS A 262 -0.40 21.48 -2.60
CA LYS A 262 -1.73 21.63 -1.99
C LYS A 262 -2.24 20.33 -1.37
N CYS A 263 -1.96 19.19 -2.00
CA CYS A 263 -2.32 17.87 -1.49
C CYS A 263 -1.46 17.49 -0.26
N LEU A 264 -0.17 17.87 -0.26
CA LEU A 264 0.79 17.60 0.81
C LEU A 264 0.84 18.70 1.89
N ALA A 265 -0.17 19.58 1.94
CA ALA A 265 -0.27 20.60 2.98
C ALA A 265 -0.64 19.99 4.35
N THR A 266 -0.45 20.77 5.42
CA THR A 266 -0.95 20.43 6.75
C THR A 266 -2.47 20.27 6.73
N VAL A 267 -3.03 19.44 7.61
CA VAL A 267 -4.47 19.13 7.64
C VAL A 267 -5.37 20.37 7.55
N SER A 268 -5.02 21.44 8.26
CA SER A 268 -5.75 22.72 8.28
C SER A 268 -5.79 23.48 6.95
N LEU A 269 -4.87 23.20 6.04
CA LEU A 269 -4.73 23.87 4.74
C LEU A 269 -4.95 22.91 3.57
N ARG A 270 -5.04 21.60 3.84
CA ARG A 270 -5.18 20.58 2.80
C ARG A 270 -6.60 20.64 2.25
N LEU A 271 -6.70 20.81 0.95
CA LEU A 271 -7.98 20.87 0.24
C LEU A 271 -8.65 19.50 0.22
N SER A 272 -9.98 19.47 0.31
CA SER A 272 -10.78 18.26 0.13
C SER A 272 -10.77 17.77 -1.32
N ALA A 273 -11.21 16.52 -1.56
CA ALA A 273 -11.38 15.99 -2.92
C ALA A 273 -12.31 16.88 -3.76
N ARG A 274 -13.36 17.45 -3.15
CA ARG A 274 -14.33 18.32 -3.82
C ARG A 274 -13.68 19.60 -4.31
N GLU A 275 -12.86 20.22 -3.48
CA GLU A 275 -12.17 21.49 -3.78
C GLU A 275 -11.07 21.28 -4.82
N LEU A 276 -10.30 20.19 -4.71
CA LEU A 276 -9.26 19.87 -5.70
C LEU A 276 -9.82 19.62 -7.10
N LEU A 277 -11.06 19.11 -7.23
CA LEU A 277 -11.71 18.93 -8.54
C LEU A 277 -11.95 20.24 -9.29
N ASP A 278 -12.04 21.35 -8.55
CA ASP A 278 -12.24 22.70 -9.07
C ASP A 278 -10.90 23.47 -9.20
N ASP A 279 -9.76 22.82 -8.91
CA ASP A 279 -8.43 23.43 -9.03
C ASP A 279 -8.07 23.75 -10.50
N PRO A 280 -7.50 24.93 -10.80
CA PRO A 280 -7.12 25.31 -12.16
C PRO A 280 -6.18 24.33 -12.86
N PHE A 281 -5.32 23.62 -12.11
CA PHE A 281 -4.45 22.61 -12.69
C PHE A 281 -5.25 21.51 -13.41
N LEU A 282 -6.42 21.15 -12.90
CA LEU A 282 -7.27 20.12 -13.48
C LEU A 282 -8.20 20.63 -14.58
N TYR A 283 -8.16 21.91 -14.93
CA TYR A 283 -8.85 22.43 -16.10
C TYR A 283 -8.22 21.86 -17.37
N ILE A 284 -9.03 21.26 -18.23
CA ILE A 284 -8.63 20.75 -19.54
C ILE A 284 -9.32 21.64 -20.55
N ASP A 285 -8.55 22.35 -21.36
CA ASP A 285 -9.12 23.14 -22.44
C ASP A 285 -9.70 22.18 -23.50
N GLU A 286 -11.03 22.10 -23.59
CA GLU A 286 -11.71 21.25 -24.56
C GLU A 286 -11.49 21.76 -26.00
N SER A 287 -11.05 23.02 -26.18
CA SER A 287 -10.87 23.65 -27.49
C SER A 287 -9.67 23.14 -28.29
N GLU A 288 -8.68 22.47 -27.68
CA GLU A 288 -7.57 21.83 -28.39
C GLU A 288 -7.91 20.43 -28.93
N SER A 289 -9.12 19.91 -28.66
CA SER A 289 -9.52 18.57 -29.14
C SER A 289 -10.08 18.55 -30.56
N GLU A 290 -10.37 19.70 -31.15
CA GLU A 290 -10.78 19.84 -32.55
C GLU A 290 -9.77 20.69 -33.32
N MET A 291 -9.19 20.14 -34.39
CA MET A 291 -8.12 20.66 -35.29
C MET A 291 -6.67 20.29 -34.87
N ARG A 292 -5.86 19.59 -35.68
CA ARG A 292 -5.69 19.68 -37.15
C ARG A 292 -5.28 18.32 -37.78
N PRO A 293 -5.80 17.96 -38.97
CA PRO A 293 -5.11 17.04 -39.87
C PRO A 293 -3.77 17.67 -40.30
N VAL A 294 -2.74 16.84 -40.41
CA VAL A 294 -1.41 17.23 -40.90
C VAL A 294 -1.51 17.51 -42.40
N GLU A 295 -1.66 18.78 -42.79
CA GLU A 295 -1.35 19.22 -44.14
C GLU A 295 0.14 19.57 -44.24
N SER A 296 0.88 18.75 -44.97
CA SER A 296 2.25 18.99 -45.36
C SER A 296 2.31 20.02 -46.49
N GLY A 297 2.99 21.15 -46.22
CA GLY A 297 3.93 21.78 -47.16
C GLY A 297 3.36 22.58 -48.35
N LYS A 298 3.44 23.90 -48.24
CA LYS A 298 3.21 24.89 -49.32
C LYS A 298 4.18 24.75 -50.50
N GLY A 299 3.66 24.90 -51.72
CA GLY A 299 4.35 25.42 -52.90
C GLY A 299 3.36 26.26 -53.72
N GLN A 300 3.66 27.56 -53.88
CA GLN A 300 2.85 28.57 -54.57
C GLN A 300 2.72 28.28 -56.09
N ILE A 301 1.61 28.69 -56.73
CA ILE A 301 1.50 29.55 -57.93
C ILE A 301 0.00 29.80 -58.25
N ASP A 302 -0.35 31.09 -58.26
CA ASP A 302 -1.30 31.90 -59.04
C ASP A 302 -2.63 31.37 -59.66
N GLU A 303 -3.65 32.22 -59.42
CA GLU A 303 -4.75 32.68 -60.29
C GLU A 303 -5.89 31.76 -60.81
N ALA A 304 -7.09 32.31 -60.62
CA ALA A 304 -8.32 32.21 -61.44
C ALA A 304 -9.34 31.06 -61.20
N GLU A 305 -10.52 31.53 -60.75
CA GLU A 305 -11.89 31.18 -61.16
C GLU A 305 -12.48 29.76 -60.96
N THR A 306 -13.49 29.74 -60.07
CA THR A 306 -14.90 29.34 -60.32
C THR A 306 -15.20 28.12 -61.21
N LEU A 307 -15.80 27.06 -60.61
CA LEU A 307 -17.18 26.57 -60.87
C LEU A 307 -17.36 25.07 -60.53
N LEU A 308 -18.39 24.81 -59.70
CA LEU A 308 -19.36 23.70 -59.75
C LEU A 308 -19.09 22.52 -60.72
N ARG A 309 -18.91 21.30 -60.19
CA ARG A 309 -19.88 20.17 -60.33
C ARG A 309 -19.35 18.84 -59.73
N HIS A 310 -20.18 18.28 -58.85
CA HIS A 310 -20.39 16.85 -58.55
C HIS A 310 -20.85 16.03 -59.80
N PRO A 311 -21.07 14.69 -59.75
CA PRO A 311 -20.25 13.54 -59.31
C PRO A 311 -20.31 12.32 -60.29
N TYR A 312 -19.62 11.21 -59.92
CA TYR A 312 -19.89 9.78 -60.23
C TYR A 312 -19.23 8.99 -61.40
N HIS A 313 -18.65 7.84 -60.98
CA HIS A 313 -18.80 6.44 -61.46
C HIS A 313 -17.99 5.84 -62.65
N ILE A 314 -17.25 4.76 -62.32
CA ILE A 314 -17.06 3.44 -63.01
C ILE A 314 -16.23 3.50 -64.32
N VAL A 315 -15.23 2.67 -64.61
CA VAL A 315 -15.24 1.21 -64.87
C VAL A 315 -13.82 0.62 -64.88
N ASP A 316 -13.71 -0.65 -64.50
CA ASP A 316 -12.62 -1.60 -64.77
C ASP A 316 -12.22 -1.73 -66.25
N ASN A 317 -10.97 -2.12 -66.51
CA ASN A 317 -10.55 -3.20 -67.43
C ASN A 317 -9.00 -3.23 -67.52
N TYR A 318 -8.31 -4.28 -67.07
CA TYR A 318 -8.04 -5.58 -67.73
C TYR A 318 -6.98 -5.56 -68.85
N TYR A 319 -6.08 -6.55 -68.74
CA TYR A 319 -5.15 -7.16 -69.70
C TYR A 319 -3.65 -6.78 -69.73
N ASN A 320 -2.89 -7.73 -69.17
CA ASN A 320 -1.60 -8.29 -69.57
C ASN A 320 -1.05 -7.88 -70.95
N ASP A 321 0.28 -7.66 -71.06
CA ASP A 321 1.12 -8.71 -71.63
C ASP A 321 2.63 -8.58 -71.32
N LYS A 322 3.26 -9.75 -71.28
CA LYS A 322 4.68 -10.02 -71.05
C LYS A 322 5.46 -9.92 -72.36
N THR A 323 6.74 -9.51 -72.30
CA THR A 323 7.80 -10.12 -73.11
C THR A 323 9.16 -10.11 -72.41
N ASN A 324 9.76 -11.29 -72.37
CA ASN A 324 11.07 -11.71 -71.88
C ASN A 324 12.24 -11.35 -72.83
N ILE A 325 13.48 -11.43 -72.31
CA ILE A 325 14.68 -12.19 -72.80
C ILE A 325 15.93 -11.55 -72.14
N ASN A 326 16.56 -12.17 -71.11
CA ASN A 326 17.67 -13.19 -71.11
C ASN A 326 19.07 -12.58 -71.40
N SER A 327 20.21 -12.83 -70.72
CA SER A 327 20.64 -13.88 -69.78
C SER A 327 22.06 -13.61 -69.19
N PHE A 328 22.46 -14.43 -68.18
CA PHE A 328 23.81 -14.83 -67.70
C PHE A 328 24.52 -13.88 -66.70
N ASP A 329 25.11 -14.28 -65.55
CA ASP A 329 25.52 -15.59 -65.01
C ASP A 329 25.69 -15.56 -63.46
N HIS A 330 25.50 -16.72 -62.80
CA HIS A 330 25.64 -17.06 -61.35
C HIS A 330 27.08 -17.53 -61.00
N PRO A 331 27.51 -17.95 -59.77
CA PRO A 331 26.79 -18.61 -58.63
C PRO A 331 27.13 -18.02 -57.22
N HIS A 332 26.39 -18.22 -56.13
CA HIS A 332 26.24 -19.46 -55.34
C HIS A 332 25.08 -19.35 -54.32
N TYR A 333 24.22 -20.39 -54.32
CA TYR A 333 23.57 -21.14 -53.21
C TYR A 333 23.53 -20.54 -51.78
N SER A 334 22.49 -20.67 -50.94
CA SER A 334 21.27 -21.50 -50.95
C SER A 334 20.27 -21.00 -49.89
N HIS A 335 19.00 -21.31 -50.12
CA HIS A 335 17.80 -21.16 -49.28
C HIS A 335 17.85 -21.77 -47.87
N GLY A 336 16.91 -21.34 -47.02
CA GLY A 336 16.12 -22.31 -46.25
C GLY A 336 15.53 -21.82 -44.94
N TYR A 337 14.21 -21.66 -44.91
CA TYR A 337 13.38 -21.84 -43.72
C TYR A 337 13.53 -23.27 -43.17
N TYR A 338 13.47 -23.43 -41.85
CA TYR A 338 12.74 -24.45 -41.05
C TYR A 338 13.44 -24.76 -39.71
N SER A 339 12.67 -24.54 -38.62
CA SER A 339 12.42 -25.43 -37.48
C SER A 339 13.55 -26.10 -36.65
N CYS A 340 13.32 -26.00 -35.32
CA CYS A 340 13.47 -26.95 -34.19
C CYS A 340 14.85 -27.37 -33.60
N ASP A 341 14.86 -27.26 -32.25
CA ASP A 341 15.46 -28.12 -31.21
C ASP A 341 16.98 -28.31 -31.10
N ASN A 342 17.59 -27.91 -29.97
CA ASN A 342 17.62 -28.69 -28.72
C ASN A 342 18.64 -28.10 -27.71
N ARG A 343 18.24 -28.09 -26.43
CA ARG A 343 19.02 -28.33 -25.19
C ARG A 343 20.46 -27.79 -25.06
N ASN A 344 20.67 -26.94 -24.06
CA ASN A 344 21.53 -27.30 -22.92
C ASN A 344 21.19 -26.48 -21.67
N GLN A 345 20.82 -27.26 -20.66
CA GLN A 345 20.81 -27.06 -19.22
C GLN A 345 22.03 -26.29 -18.68
N TRP A 346 21.83 -25.31 -17.79
CA TRP A 346 22.66 -25.01 -16.62
C TRP A 346 21.84 -24.33 -15.53
N ASP A 347 22.31 -24.55 -14.31
CA ASP A 347 21.57 -24.58 -13.05
C ASP A 347 21.26 -23.23 -12.40
N TYR A 348 20.21 -23.28 -11.57
CA TYR A 348 20.04 -22.62 -10.28
C TYR A 348 21.17 -21.68 -9.81
N ASN A 349 20.81 -20.41 -9.61
CA ASN A 349 20.86 -19.71 -8.32
C ASN A 349 20.24 -18.31 -8.48
N GLY A 350 18.99 -18.18 -8.07
CA GLY A 350 18.28 -16.90 -7.94
C GLY A 350 17.75 -16.78 -6.53
N ASP A 351 18.66 -16.74 -5.57
CA ASP A 351 18.40 -16.32 -4.20
C ASP A 351 18.58 -14.79 -4.16
N GLU A 352 17.46 -14.08 -4.04
CA GLU A 352 17.35 -12.78 -3.40
C GLU A 352 15.85 -12.57 -3.15
N THR A 353 15.36 -13.26 -2.13
CA THR A 353 14.12 -12.87 -1.44
C THR A 353 14.32 -11.46 -0.91
N LEU A 354 13.82 -10.47 -1.65
CA LEU A 354 13.55 -9.15 -1.11
C LEU A 354 12.39 -9.31 -0.12
N GLU A 355 12.74 -9.71 1.09
CA GLU A 355 11.85 -9.75 2.24
C GLU A 355 11.13 -8.42 2.32
N SER A 356 9.81 -8.51 2.19
CA SER A 356 8.84 -7.50 2.56
C SER A 356 9.18 -6.95 3.95
N HIS A 357 9.97 -5.88 4.00
CA HIS A 357 10.11 -5.02 5.16
C HIS A 357 8.86 -4.13 5.28
N ARG A 358 7.68 -4.77 5.30
CA ARG A 358 6.46 -4.16 5.85
C ARG A 358 6.72 -4.03 7.34
N ILE A 359 6.94 -2.81 7.80
CA ILE A 359 6.79 -2.52 9.22
C ILE A 359 5.29 -2.59 9.49
N GLU A 360 4.83 -3.71 10.03
CA GLU A 360 3.57 -3.76 10.76
C GLU A 360 3.76 -2.96 12.05
N LEU A 361 3.34 -1.69 12.03
CA LEU A 361 3.07 -0.94 13.24
C LEU A 361 1.87 -1.62 13.90
N PHE A 362 2.15 -2.42 14.93
CA PHE A 362 1.13 -3.23 15.59
C PHE A 362 0.12 -2.35 16.32
N GLU A 363 -1.16 -2.60 16.04
CA GLU A 363 -2.32 -2.06 16.73
C GLU A 363 -2.24 -2.42 18.23
N PHE A 364 -1.97 -1.45 19.09
CA PHE A 364 -2.30 -1.54 20.50
C PHE A 364 -3.79 -1.21 20.63
N GLN A 365 -4.60 -2.14 21.13
CA GLN A 365 -6.00 -1.87 21.41
C GLN A 365 -6.09 -0.79 22.51
N ASN A 366 -6.93 0.21 22.26
CA ASN A 366 -7.33 1.21 23.25
C ASN A 366 -8.26 0.54 24.25
N ASP A 367 -7.71 -0.23 25.18
CA ASP A 367 -8.37 -0.51 26.45
C ASP A 367 -8.24 0.73 27.34
N ASP A 368 -8.91 1.82 26.94
CA ASP A 368 -8.96 3.09 27.68
C ASP A 368 -10.35 3.30 28.34
N ASP A 369 -11.14 2.22 28.51
CA ASP A 369 -12.41 2.23 29.26
C ASP A 369 -12.33 1.48 30.61
N GLU A 370 -11.14 1.10 31.09
CA GLU A 370 -11.01 0.57 32.46
C GLU A 370 -10.66 1.68 33.45
N GLU A 371 -11.48 1.75 34.50
CA GLU A 371 -11.52 2.78 35.55
C GLU A 371 -10.13 3.17 36.08
N GLU A 372 -9.94 4.48 36.27
CA GLU A 372 -8.80 5.09 36.96
C GLU A 372 -8.50 4.38 38.29
N ASP A 373 -7.52 3.48 38.32
CA ASP A 373 -6.85 3.12 39.58
C ASP A 373 -5.72 4.12 39.80
N ASP A 374 -6.10 5.18 40.51
CA ASP A 374 -5.31 6.33 40.89
C ASP A 374 -4.03 5.90 41.65
N THR A 375 -2.96 5.69 40.90
CA THR A 375 -1.59 5.57 41.43
C THR A 375 -0.80 6.86 41.17
N SER A 376 -1.41 8.01 41.49
CA SER A 376 -0.71 9.29 41.48
C SER A 376 0.31 9.40 42.62
N PHE A 377 1.60 9.19 42.30
CA PHE A 377 2.71 9.54 43.20
C PHE A 377 3.91 10.11 42.44
N GLY A 378 3.83 11.40 42.10
CA GLY A 378 4.90 12.19 41.47
C GLY A 378 4.37 13.23 40.49
N ASN A 379 5.23 14.13 40.02
CA ASN A 379 4.86 15.25 39.14
C ASN A 379 4.50 14.84 37.68
N VAL A 380 4.47 13.54 37.35
CA VAL A 380 4.42 12.99 35.98
C VAL A 380 3.54 11.73 35.99
N ASP A 381 2.65 11.59 35.00
CA ASP A 381 1.81 10.41 34.80
C ASP A 381 2.49 9.45 33.81
N ILE A 382 2.61 8.18 34.15
CA ILE A 382 3.37 7.18 33.39
C ILE A 382 2.55 5.91 33.25
N SER A 383 2.44 5.39 32.03
CA SER A 383 1.85 4.07 31.76
C SER A 383 2.72 3.26 30.80
N ILE A 384 2.63 1.93 30.89
CA ILE A 384 3.34 1.02 30.00
C ILE A 384 2.38 -0.01 29.42
N LYS A 385 2.52 -0.30 28.12
CA LYS A 385 1.82 -1.39 27.44
C LYS A 385 2.81 -2.21 26.62
N GLY A 386 2.64 -3.52 26.56
CA GLY A 386 3.54 -4.43 25.86
C GLY A 386 2.83 -5.39 24.91
N LYS A 387 3.56 -5.87 23.90
CA LYS A 387 3.10 -6.93 22.99
C LYS A 387 4.24 -7.90 22.69
N ARG A 388 3.91 -9.19 22.54
CA ARG A 388 4.86 -10.22 22.09
C ARG A 388 5.03 -10.18 20.58
N ARG A 389 6.28 -10.30 20.10
CA ARG A 389 6.58 -10.40 18.66
C ARG A 389 6.10 -11.74 18.09
N ASP A 390 5.60 -11.73 16.87
CA ASP A 390 5.04 -12.92 16.19
C ASP A 390 6.08 -14.04 16.01
N ASN A 391 7.36 -13.68 15.93
CA ASN A 391 8.48 -14.61 15.79
C ASN A 391 8.86 -15.29 17.12
N GLY A 392 8.27 -14.89 18.24
CA GLY A 392 8.53 -15.45 19.57
C GLY A 392 9.79 -14.95 20.28
N ASP A 393 10.69 -14.27 19.55
CA ASP A 393 12.06 -13.92 19.97
C ASP A 393 12.17 -12.60 20.80
N GLY A 394 11.07 -12.05 21.31
CA GLY A 394 11.12 -10.86 22.17
C GLY A 394 9.78 -10.14 22.33
N LEU A 395 9.79 -9.13 23.19
CA LEU A 395 8.67 -8.23 23.45
C LEU A 395 8.93 -6.86 22.80
N PHE A 396 7.87 -6.12 22.55
CA PHE A 396 7.93 -4.72 22.18
C PHE A 396 7.06 -3.94 23.16
N LEU A 397 7.67 -2.97 23.84
CA LEU A 397 7.04 -2.20 24.91
C LEU A 397 6.88 -0.74 24.47
N ARG A 398 5.78 -0.12 24.91
CA ARG A 398 5.48 1.30 24.77
C ARG A 398 5.35 1.91 26.16
N LEU A 399 6.25 2.82 26.52
CA LEU A 399 6.13 3.67 27.71
C LEU A 399 5.52 5.01 27.30
N ARG A 400 4.42 5.41 27.92
CA ARG A 400 3.80 6.72 27.76
C ARG A 400 4.10 7.56 29.00
N ILE A 401 4.63 8.76 28.81
CA ILE A 401 4.96 9.73 29.85
C ILE A 401 4.20 11.02 29.56
N SER A 402 3.38 11.48 30.50
CA SER A 402 2.61 12.72 30.38
C SER A 402 3.10 13.73 31.42
N ASP A 403 3.49 14.92 30.99
CA ASP A 403 3.83 16.01 31.92
C ASP A 403 2.63 16.89 32.27
N LYS A 404 2.81 17.79 33.24
CA LYS A 404 1.76 18.71 33.71
C LYS A 404 1.33 19.74 32.68
N GLU A 405 2.16 19.99 31.67
CA GLU A 405 1.83 20.89 30.56
C GLU A 405 1.05 20.16 29.45
N GLY A 406 0.74 18.87 29.65
CA GLY A 406 0.02 18.04 28.69
C GLY A 406 0.92 17.50 27.57
N ARG A 407 2.23 17.65 27.67
CA ARG A 407 3.13 17.04 26.68
C ARG A 407 3.21 15.55 26.95
N VAL A 408 2.89 14.76 25.93
CA VAL A 408 2.91 13.30 26.00
C VAL A 408 4.14 12.82 25.24
N ARG A 409 4.94 11.97 25.86
CA ARG A 409 6.06 11.28 25.24
C ARG A 409 5.75 9.80 25.16
N ASN A 410 5.69 9.25 23.95
CA ASN A 410 5.59 7.81 23.73
C ASN A 410 6.98 7.29 23.36
N ILE A 411 7.50 6.37 24.17
CA ILE A 411 8.80 5.75 24.00
C ILE A 411 8.58 4.29 23.63
N TYR A 412 9.02 3.92 22.44
CA TYR A 412 8.92 2.55 21.94
C TYR A 412 10.28 1.86 22.02
N PHE A 413 10.30 0.63 22.52
CA PHE A 413 11.54 -0.13 22.61
C PHE A 413 11.33 -1.65 22.60
N PRO A 414 12.27 -2.39 22.01
CA PRO A 414 12.31 -3.84 22.12
C PRO A 414 12.81 -4.28 23.50
N PHE A 415 12.26 -5.38 24.01
CA PHE A 415 12.71 -6.03 25.23
C PHE A 415 12.98 -7.52 24.96
N ASP A 416 14.21 -7.96 25.21
CA ASP A 416 14.64 -9.33 25.01
C ASP A 416 14.51 -10.13 26.31
N ILE A 417 13.60 -11.12 26.33
CA ILE A 417 13.25 -11.89 27.54
C ILE A 417 14.45 -12.69 28.07
N GLU A 418 15.42 -13.06 27.22
CA GLU A 418 16.57 -13.87 27.65
C GLU A 418 17.73 -13.03 28.17
N THR A 419 17.86 -11.80 27.68
CA THR A 419 19.06 -10.98 27.90
C THR A 419 18.83 -9.66 28.61
N ASP A 420 17.63 -9.10 28.55
CA ASP A 420 17.31 -7.83 29.22
C ASP A 420 16.75 -8.07 30.63
N THR A 421 17.04 -7.12 31.54
CA THR A 421 16.37 -7.02 32.83
C THR A 421 15.60 -5.71 32.90
N ALA A 422 14.47 -5.67 33.61
CA ALA A 422 13.70 -4.44 33.73
C ALA A 422 14.52 -3.28 34.32
N ILE A 423 15.41 -3.57 35.28
CA ILE A 423 16.30 -2.57 35.87
C ILE A 423 17.38 -2.08 34.91
N SER A 424 17.96 -2.95 34.08
CA SER A 424 18.97 -2.53 33.09
C SER A 424 18.36 -1.65 32.03
N VAL A 425 17.18 -2.01 31.52
CA VAL A 425 16.46 -1.24 30.52
C VAL A 425 15.97 0.10 31.09
N ALA A 426 15.40 0.12 32.29
CA ALA A 426 14.98 1.35 32.96
C ALA A 426 16.15 2.32 33.18
N ARG A 427 17.34 1.81 33.52
CA ARG A 427 18.54 2.62 33.67
C ARG A 427 19.01 3.20 32.33
N GLU A 428 19.03 2.39 31.27
CA GLU A 428 19.35 2.87 29.92
C GLU A 428 18.35 3.94 29.46
N MET A 429 17.06 3.79 29.77
CA MET A 429 16.02 4.79 29.46
C MET A 429 16.28 6.12 30.15
N VAL A 430 16.59 6.10 31.45
CA VAL A 430 16.86 7.33 32.22
C VAL A 430 18.15 8.01 31.76
N GLU A 431 19.18 7.23 31.40
CA GLU A 431 20.45 7.76 30.88
C GLU A 431 20.33 8.33 29.46
N GLU A 432 19.52 7.74 28.57
CA GLU A 432 19.39 8.17 27.17
C GLU A 432 18.31 9.22 26.91
N LEU A 433 17.25 9.28 27.72
CA LEU A 433 16.04 10.07 27.44
C LEU A 433 15.86 11.30 28.34
N GLU A 434 16.90 11.67 29.11
CA GLU A 434 16.91 12.84 30.02
C GLU A 434 15.60 12.94 30.85
N ILE A 435 15.12 11.79 31.37
CA ILE A 435 13.92 11.72 32.22
C ILE A 435 14.33 12.14 33.63
N ASP A 436 14.52 13.44 33.82
CA ASP A 436 14.76 14.02 35.13
C ASP A 436 13.46 13.94 35.95
N ASP A 437 13.56 13.43 37.20
CA ASP A 437 12.48 13.26 38.21
C ASP A 437 11.76 11.89 38.31
N CYS A 438 12.16 10.84 37.58
CA CYS A 438 11.58 9.49 37.74
C CYS A 438 12.53 8.49 38.39
N ASP A 439 12.04 7.74 39.39
CA ASP A 439 12.81 6.68 40.05
C ASP A 439 12.96 5.48 39.12
N VAL A 440 14.21 5.13 38.75
CA VAL A 440 14.59 3.98 37.92
C VAL A 440 13.90 2.69 38.41
N THR A 441 13.76 2.55 39.72
CA THR A 441 13.13 1.39 40.36
C THR A 441 11.64 1.29 40.04
N LYS A 442 10.95 2.43 39.91
CA LYS A 442 9.53 2.47 39.54
C LYS A 442 9.30 2.07 38.09
N ILE A 443 10.08 2.62 37.17
CA ILE A 443 10.02 2.25 35.75
C ILE A 443 10.32 0.76 35.58
N ALA A 444 11.33 0.25 36.30
CA ALA A 444 11.65 -1.17 36.30
C ALA A 444 10.48 -2.03 36.82
N ASN A 445 9.82 -1.63 37.90
CA ASN A 445 8.66 -2.35 38.43
C ASN A 445 7.47 -2.37 37.44
N MET A 446 7.23 -1.26 36.73
CA MET A 446 6.19 -1.19 35.70
C MET A 446 6.52 -2.11 34.51
N ILE A 447 7.77 -2.10 34.05
CA ILE A 447 8.26 -3.03 33.02
C ILE A 447 8.09 -4.48 33.47
N ASP A 448 8.50 -4.82 34.70
CA ASP A 448 8.36 -6.17 35.24
C ASP A 448 6.90 -6.61 35.34
N GLY A 449 6.00 -5.72 35.76
CA GLY A 449 4.56 -6.00 35.85
C GLY A 449 3.94 -6.31 34.48
N GLU A 450 4.29 -5.50 33.47
CA GLU A 450 3.79 -5.68 32.11
C GLU A 450 4.40 -6.90 31.40
N ILE A 451 5.66 -7.22 31.67
CA ILE A 451 6.26 -8.46 31.15
C ILE A 451 5.64 -9.68 31.82
N ALA A 452 5.35 -9.62 33.12
CA ALA A 452 4.71 -10.71 33.84
C ALA A 452 3.29 -11.02 33.33
N SER A 453 2.56 -10.02 32.85
CA SER A 453 1.23 -10.22 32.23
C SER A 453 1.34 -10.93 30.86
N LEU A 454 2.38 -10.62 30.08
CA LEU A 454 2.60 -11.17 28.74
C LEU A 454 3.37 -12.51 28.73
N VAL A 455 4.18 -12.75 29.75
CA VAL A 455 5.07 -13.91 29.88
C VAL A 455 4.93 -14.49 31.30
N PRO A 456 4.03 -15.47 31.50
CA PRO A 456 3.76 -16.04 32.84
C PRO A 456 4.97 -16.71 33.51
N SER A 457 6.02 -17.03 32.76
CA SER A 457 7.29 -17.58 33.27
C SER A 457 8.30 -16.51 33.69
N TRP A 458 7.97 -15.22 33.54
CA TRP A 458 8.83 -14.13 33.96
C TRP A 458 8.95 -14.07 35.48
N THR A 459 10.18 -13.90 35.98
CA THR A 459 10.44 -13.79 37.41
C THR A 459 10.80 -12.34 37.73
N ILE A 460 9.94 -11.67 38.50
CA ILE A 460 10.16 -10.28 38.94
C ILE A 460 11.34 -10.25 39.91
N PHE A 461 12.37 -9.46 39.60
CA PHE A 461 13.53 -9.28 40.45
C PHE A 461 13.46 -7.90 41.13
N CYS A 462 12.74 -7.77 42.26
CA CYS A 462 12.70 -6.49 42.99
C CYS A 462 13.20 -6.55 44.46
N SER A 463 14.11 -5.60 44.73
CA SER A 463 14.57 -4.98 45.99
C SER A 463 15.65 -5.66 46.84
N CYS A 464 16.84 -5.04 46.82
CA CYS A 464 17.59 -4.79 48.05
C CYS A 464 17.18 -3.41 48.61
N GLU A 465 16.33 -3.38 49.63
CA GLU A 465 16.28 -2.24 50.55
C GLU A 465 16.75 -2.68 51.93
N THR A 466 17.80 -2.02 52.39
CA THR A 466 18.50 -2.22 53.65
C THR A 466 17.65 -1.82 54.85
N ASN A 467 17.34 -2.78 55.72
CA ASN A 467 17.15 -2.50 57.14
C ASN A 467 18.16 -3.32 57.96
N ARG A 468 19.15 -2.62 58.53
CA ARG A 468 20.10 -3.19 59.49
C ARG A 468 19.36 -3.57 60.78
N SER A 469 19.15 -4.86 60.99
CA SER A 469 19.19 -5.44 62.34
C SER A 469 19.43 -6.96 62.31
N SER A 470 20.68 -7.30 62.63
CA SER A 470 21.13 -8.50 63.35
C SER A 470 20.87 -9.92 62.80
N VAL A 471 22.00 -10.63 62.63
CA VAL A 471 22.22 -12.09 62.69
C VAL A 471 22.07 -12.89 61.38
N GLY A 472 23.16 -12.90 60.60
CA GLY A 472 23.91 -14.11 60.21
C GLY A 472 23.24 -15.14 59.31
N SER A 473 23.66 -15.19 58.04
CA SER A 473 24.03 -16.44 57.36
C SER A 473 24.81 -16.15 56.07
N VAL A 474 25.74 -17.03 55.75
CA VAL A 474 26.74 -16.95 54.68
C VAL A 474 26.08 -17.22 53.31
N MET A 475 25.27 -16.29 52.80
CA MET A 475 24.72 -16.36 51.43
C MET A 475 24.75 -15.05 50.63
N ASP A 476 25.20 -13.92 51.21
CA ASP A 476 25.13 -12.60 50.56
C ASP A 476 26.26 -12.29 49.55
N PHE A 477 27.25 -13.18 49.39
CA PHE A 477 28.37 -12.92 48.46
C PHE A 477 28.11 -13.35 47.00
N ASN A 478 27.09 -14.18 46.74
CA ASN A 478 26.82 -14.67 45.37
C ASN A 478 25.75 -13.86 44.61
N VAL A 479 24.97 -13.02 45.29
CA VAL A 479 23.93 -12.19 44.63
C VAL A 479 24.54 -10.93 43.99
N MET A 480 25.60 -10.37 44.60
CA MET A 480 26.33 -9.21 44.07
C MET A 480 27.12 -9.49 42.78
N GLN A 481 27.44 -10.76 42.49
CA GLN A 481 28.27 -11.14 41.33
C GLN A 481 27.43 -11.33 40.05
N CYS A 482 26.13 -11.65 40.15
CA CYS A 482 25.27 -11.83 38.97
C CYS A 482 24.90 -10.52 38.26
N CYS A 483 24.89 -9.38 38.97
CA CYS A 483 24.55 -8.09 38.36
C CYS A 483 25.66 -7.52 37.45
N ARG A 484 26.87 -8.08 37.45
CA ARG A 484 27.99 -7.56 36.63
C ARG A 484 28.27 -8.31 35.33
N ASP A 485 27.89 -9.58 35.23
CA ASP A 485 28.50 -10.45 34.21
C ASP A 485 27.63 -10.79 32.99
N ARG A 486 26.42 -10.20 32.80
CA ARG A 486 25.64 -10.36 31.56
C ARG A 486 24.74 -9.19 31.12
N CYS A 487 25.09 -7.93 31.43
CA CYS A 487 24.37 -6.79 30.81
C CYS A 487 25.15 -6.31 29.58
N LYS A 488 24.63 -6.57 28.37
CA LYS A 488 25.08 -5.83 27.18
C LYS A 488 24.23 -4.56 27.09
N GLU A 489 24.77 -3.44 27.53
CA GLU A 489 24.20 -2.12 27.24
C GLU A 489 24.10 -1.98 25.71
N LYS A 490 22.86 -1.94 25.18
CA LYS A 490 22.61 -1.63 23.76
C LYS A 490 22.14 -0.19 23.69
N HIS A 491 23.09 0.71 23.44
CA HIS A 491 22.78 2.11 23.21
C HIS A 491 21.94 2.31 21.94
N GLY A 492 20.95 3.20 21.99
CA GLY A 492 20.14 3.59 20.82
C GLY A 492 18.98 2.66 20.47
N ARG A 493 18.40 1.96 21.47
CA ARG A 493 17.20 1.11 21.30
C ARG A 493 15.87 1.82 21.57
N PHE A 494 15.90 3.03 22.13
CA PHE A 494 14.71 3.79 22.49
C PHE A 494 14.35 4.79 21.40
N GLU A 495 13.08 4.79 20.99
CA GLU A 495 12.53 5.77 20.06
C GLU A 495 11.56 6.67 20.83
N GLU A 496 11.98 7.89 21.16
CA GLU A 496 11.17 8.91 21.85
C GLU A 496 10.33 9.71 20.86
N ILE A 497 9.03 9.83 21.14
CA ILE A 497 8.08 10.61 20.36
C ILE A 497 7.37 11.59 21.28
N THR A 498 7.68 12.88 21.17
CA THR A 498 7.10 13.95 22.00
C THR A 498 6.00 14.70 21.27
N PHE A 499 4.86 14.88 21.93
CA PHE A 499 3.71 15.63 21.46
C PHE A 499 3.38 16.76 22.45
N GLU A 500 2.97 17.93 21.96
CA GLU A 500 2.36 18.97 22.80
C GLU A 500 0.84 18.92 22.64
N THR A 501 0.09 18.57 23.70
CA THR A 501 -1.36 18.75 23.65
C THR A 501 -1.66 20.24 23.73
N LYS A 502 -2.32 20.82 22.72
CA LYS A 502 -2.88 22.16 22.86
C LYS A 502 -3.97 22.13 23.94
N PRO A 503 -3.98 23.08 24.89
CA PRO A 503 -5.09 23.17 25.84
C PRO A 503 -6.38 23.45 25.06
N LEU A 504 -7.44 22.72 25.45
CA LEU A 504 -8.81 22.78 24.93
C LEU A 504 -9.37 24.21 24.85
#